data_AF-A0A535USY6-F1
#
_entry.id   AF-A0A535USY6-F1
#
_cell.length_a   1.000
_cell.length_b   1.000
_cell.length_c   1.000
_cell.angle_alpha   90.00
_cell.angle_beta   90.00
_cell.angle_gamma   90.00
#
_symmetry.space_group_name_H-M   'P 1'
#
loop_
_entity.id
_entity.type
_entity.pdbx_description
1 polymer ?
#
loop_
_entity_poly.entity_id
_entity_poly.type
_entity_poly.pdbx_seq_one_letter_code
_entity_poly.pdbx_strand_id
1 'polypeptide(L)'
;MRPEQTVGSRRLRTSMSGTELRVWLRIRGRKLDSWKFRRQEPIGPYFADFCCPAARLVVEIDGPIHDESSLAYDVRRQAWLEAEGYRVLRIPVSWVDADADAVAETIRDELVECGQRGLRRRFGAAPSAPHGATSP
;
A
#
# COMPACT_ATOMS: atom_id res chain seq x y z
N MET A 1 -28.43 -24.67 -15.63
CA MET A 1 -28.19 -23.88 -14.40
C MET A 1 -26.70 -23.53 -14.39
N ARG A 2 -26.33 -22.28 -14.71
CA ARG A 2 -24.94 -21.82 -14.74
C ARG A 2 -24.60 -21.23 -13.36
N PRO A 3 -23.47 -21.59 -12.73
CA PRO A 3 -23.13 -21.01 -11.44
C PRO A 3 -22.72 -19.54 -11.64
N GLU A 4 -23.39 -18.65 -10.90
CA GLU A 4 -23.05 -17.24 -10.76
C GLU A 4 -21.60 -17.11 -10.30
N GLN A 5 -20.79 -16.45 -11.14
CA GLN A 5 -19.40 -16.16 -10.87
C GLN A 5 -19.35 -14.94 -9.95
N THR A 6 -19.02 -15.12 -8.67
CA THR A 6 -18.69 -14.01 -7.77
C THR A 6 -17.37 -13.37 -8.24
N VAL A 7 -17.48 -12.27 -8.98
CA VAL A 7 -16.36 -11.47 -9.48
C VAL A 7 -15.74 -10.71 -8.31
N GLY A 8 -14.77 -11.30 -7.60
CA GLY A 8 -14.16 -10.58 -6.48
C GLY A 8 -12.87 -11.13 -5.89
N SER A 9 -12.45 -12.37 -6.15
CA SER A 9 -11.24 -12.87 -5.46
C SER A 9 -10.48 -14.01 -6.15
N ARG A 10 -10.62 -14.16 -7.47
CA ARG A 10 -9.90 -15.22 -8.21
C ARG A 10 -9.17 -14.76 -9.49
N ARG A 11 -9.00 -13.45 -9.71
CA ARG A 11 -8.64 -12.95 -11.06
C ARG A 11 -7.45 -11.98 -11.18
N LEU A 12 -6.41 -12.09 -10.36
CA LEU A 12 -5.19 -11.27 -10.53
C LEU A 12 -3.89 -12.09 -10.44
N ARG A 13 -3.80 -13.17 -11.24
CA ARG A 13 -2.53 -13.57 -11.88
C ARG A 13 -2.52 -13.10 -13.33
N THR A 14 -3.07 -11.92 -13.56
CA THR A 14 -3.24 -11.35 -14.88
C THR A 14 -2.09 -10.38 -15.12
N SER A 15 -1.61 -10.34 -16.36
CA SER A 15 -0.78 -9.26 -16.89
C SER A 15 -1.07 -7.93 -16.19
N MET A 16 -0.01 -7.28 -15.69
CA MET A 16 -0.07 -5.90 -15.19
C MET A 16 -0.85 -5.03 -16.18
N SER A 17 -1.74 -4.17 -15.69
CA SER A 17 -2.44 -3.23 -16.57
C SER A 17 -1.45 -2.26 -17.22
N GLY A 18 -1.82 -1.65 -18.36
CA GLY A 18 -0.96 -0.64 -19.00
C GLY A 18 -0.64 0.52 -18.04
N THR A 19 -1.59 0.90 -17.20
CA THR A 19 -1.46 1.96 -16.19
C THR A 19 -0.51 1.54 -15.07
N GLU A 20 -0.68 0.36 -14.47
CA GLU A 20 0.26 -0.19 -13.50
C GLU A 20 1.67 -0.31 -14.08
N LEU A 21 1.81 -0.70 -15.37
CA LEU A 21 3.11 -0.84 -16.02
C LEU A 21 3.84 0.49 -16.12
N ARG A 22 3.14 1.59 -16.40
CA ARG A 22 3.75 2.94 -16.44
C ARG A 22 4.31 3.35 -15.09
N VAL A 23 3.64 3.01 -13.99
CA VAL A 23 4.15 3.23 -12.62
C VAL A 23 5.32 2.29 -12.34
N TRP A 24 5.16 1.00 -12.64
CA TRP A 24 6.17 -0.02 -12.38
C TRP A 24 7.52 0.31 -13.04
N LEU A 25 7.52 0.79 -14.29
CA LEU A 25 8.75 1.15 -15.00
C LEU A 25 9.56 2.28 -14.33
N ARG A 26 8.88 3.14 -13.56
CA ARG A 26 9.47 4.27 -12.83
C ARG A 26 10.00 3.85 -11.46
N ILE A 27 9.28 2.98 -10.75
CA ILE A 27 9.62 2.62 -9.37
C ILE A 27 10.47 1.34 -9.25
N ARG A 28 10.50 0.49 -10.28
CA ARG A 28 11.26 -0.77 -10.25
C ARG A 28 12.76 -0.56 -10.20
N GLY A 29 13.47 -1.61 -9.78
CA GLY A 29 14.92 -1.67 -9.95
C GLY A 29 15.68 -0.63 -9.15
N ARG A 30 15.13 -0.18 -8.01
CA ARG A 30 15.77 0.77 -7.09
C ARG A 30 15.95 2.19 -7.65
N LYS A 31 15.15 2.54 -8.66
CA LYS A 31 15.20 3.85 -9.31
C LYS A 31 14.78 5.02 -8.40
N LEU A 32 13.91 4.78 -7.42
CA LEU A 32 13.55 5.77 -6.41
C LEU A 32 14.47 5.64 -5.21
N ASP A 33 15.56 6.41 -5.19
CA ASP A 33 16.49 6.55 -4.06
C ASP A 33 16.92 5.22 -3.41
N SER A 34 17.22 4.23 -4.24
CA SER A 34 17.62 2.88 -3.82
C SER A 34 16.52 2.01 -3.16
N TRP A 35 15.30 2.52 -3.01
CA TRP A 35 14.17 1.80 -2.44
C TRP A 35 13.74 0.63 -3.33
N LYS A 36 13.56 -0.54 -2.72
CA LYS A 36 13.14 -1.75 -3.44
C LYS A 36 11.63 -1.90 -3.39
N PHE A 37 10.99 -1.85 -4.56
CA PHE A 37 9.59 -2.22 -4.73
C PHE A 37 9.43 -3.68 -5.19
N ARG A 38 8.36 -4.28 -4.71
CA ARG A 38 7.76 -5.53 -5.20
C ARG A 38 6.40 -5.19 -5.81
N ARG A 39 5.93 -6.03 -6.72
CA ARG A 39 4.65 -5.86 -7.41
C ARG A 39 3.73 -7.03 -7.10
N GLN A 40 2.41 -6.81 -7.03
CA GLN A 40 1.41 -7.84 -6.72
C GLN A 40 1.82 -8.67 -5.48
N GLU A 41 2.31 -7.97 -4.45
CA GLU A 41 2.91 -8.59 -3.27
C GLU A 41 1.79 -9.08 -2.33
N PRO A 42 1.80 -10.36 -1.92
CA PRO A 42 0.90 -10.83 -0.88
C PRO A 42 1.30 -10.23 0.48
N ILE A 43 0.35 -9.62 1.16
CA ILE A 43 0.49 -9.10 2.53
C ILE A 43 -0.69 -9.64 3.34
N GLY A 44 -0.43 -10.72 4.07
CA GLY A 44 -1.46 -11.49 4.77
C GLY A 44 -2.60 -11.91 3.83
N PRO A 45 -3.87 -11.54 4.12
CA PRO A 45 -5.01 -11.94 3.30
C PRO A 45 -5.21 -11.07 2.05
N TYR A 46 -4.38 -10.04 1.84
CA TYR A 46 -4.52 -9.08 0.75
C TYR A 46 -3.33 -9.10 -0.21
N PHE A 47 -3.54 -8.53 -1.40
CA PHE A 47 -2.49 -8.29 -2.39
C PHE A 47 -2.35 -6.79 -2.64
N ALA A 48 -1.13 -6.28 -2.60
CA ALA A 48 -0.80 -4.91 -2.94
C ALA A 48 -0.27 -4.81 -4.37
N ASP A 49 -0.70 -3.80 -5.14
CA ASP A 49 -0.18 -3.58 -6.50
C ASP A 49 1.32 -3.33 -6.48
N PHE A 50 1.77 -2.46 -5.58
CA PHE A 50 3.18 -2.28 -5.27
C PHE A 50 3.42 -2.18 -3.77
N CYS A 51 4.56 -2.69 -3.31
CA CYS A 51 4.98 -2.62 -1.92
C CYS A 51 6.47 -2.33 -1.82
N CYS A 52 6.84 -1.37 -0.97
CA CYS A 52 8.20 -1.19 -0.48
C CYS A 52 8.30 -1.68 0.98
N PRO A 53 8.80 -2.90 1.23
CA PRO A 53 8.84 -3.46 2.58
C PRO A 53 9.71 -2.67 3.55
N ALA A 54 10.80 -2.08 3.05
CA ALA A 54 11.75 -1.34 3.88
C ALA A 54 11.15 -0.01 4.40
N ALA A 55 10.34 0.66 3.58
CA ALA A 55 9.61 1.86 3.97
C ALA A 55 8.25 1.53 4.62
N ARG A 56 7.81 0.28 4.57
CA ARG A 56 6.44 -0.14 4.92
C ARG A 56 5.38 0.69 4.18
N LEU A 57 5.59 0.89 2.88
CA LEU A 57 4.66 1.62 2.01
C LEU A 57 4.01 0.65 1.03
N VAL A 58 2.68 0.69 0.98
CA VAL A 58 1.83 0.05 -0.04
C VAL A 58 1.32 1.13 -0.98
N VAL A 59 1.39 0.88 -2.29
CA VAL A 59 0.84 1.77 -3.32
C VAL A 59 -0.18 0.99 -4.14
N GLU A 60 -1.36 1.57 -4.34
CA GLU A 60 -2.50 0.95 -5.02
C GLU A 60 -2.94 1.83 -6.16
N ILE A 61 -3.17 1.23 -7.33
CA ILE A 61 -3.68 1.96 -8.49
C ILE A 61 -5.18 1.76 -8.52
N ASP A 62 -5.89 2.75 -8.00
CA ASP A 62 -7.32 2.64 -7.75
C ASP A 62 -8.14 3.10 -8.98
N GLY A 63 -9.08 2.26 -9.37
CA GLY A 63 -10.09 2.60 -10.36
C GLY A 63 -11.30 3.26 -9.71
N PRO A 64 -12.32 3.67 -10.47
CA PRO A 64 -13.57 4.12 -9.88
C PRO A 64 -14.20 2.99 -9.05
N ILE A 65 -14.65 3.31 -7.82
CA ILE A 65 -15.42 2.39 -6.99
C ILE A 65 -16.82 2.28 -7.60
N HIS A 66 -17.21 1.08 -8.03
CA HIS A 66 -18.46 0.86 -8.75
C HIS A 66 -19.60 0.26 -7.91
N ASP A 67 -19.36 -0.13 -6.65
CA ASP A 67 -20.42 -0.64 -5.76
C ASP A 67 -20.17 -0.37 -4.26
N GLU A 68 -21.24 -0.31 -3.46
CA GLU A 68 -21.19 -0.09 -2.00
C GLU A 68 -20.54 -1.25 -1.25
N SER A 69 -20.56 -2.46 -1.81
CA SER A 69 -19.97 -3.65 -1.17
C SER A 69 -18.44 -3.61 -1.16
N SER A 70 -17.85 -2.93 -2.15
CA SER A 70 -16.42 -2.69 -2.29
C SER A 70 -15.91 -1.71 -1.22
N LEU A 71 -16.72 -0.74 -0.82
CA LEU A 71 -16.34 0.23 0.22
C LEU A 71 -16.07 -0.43 1.58
N ALA A 72 -16.95 -1.31 2.03
CA ALA A 72 -16.77 -2.02 3.31
C ALA A 72 -15.59 -3.01 3.27
N TYR A 73 -15.26 -3.54 2.10
CA TYR A 73 -14.05 -4.34 1.89
C TYR A 73 -12.79 -3.46 1.96
N ASP A 74 -12.78 -2.33 1.25
CA ASP A 74 -11.66 -1.39 1.22
C ASP A 74 -11.30 -0.82 2.58
N VAL A 75 -12.31 -0.44 3.38
CA VAL A 75 -12.11 0.04 4.75
C VAL A 75 -11.45 -1.02 5.62
N ARG A 76 -11.95 -2.26 5.58
CA ARG A 76 -11.36 -3.38 6.35
C ARG A 76 -9.94 -3.69 5.91
N ARG A 77 -9.71 -3.64 4.60
CA ARG A 77 -8.40 -3.89 4.01
C ARG A 77 -7.38 -2.83 4.42
N GLN A 78 -7.74 -1.56 4.31
CA GLN A 78 -6.87 -0.44 4.72
C GLN A 78 -6.55 -0.53 6.22
N ALA A 79 -7.56 -0.69 7.07
CA ALA A 79 -7.36 -0.79 8.52
C ALA A 79 -6.43 -1.95 8.90
N TRP A 80 -6.55 -3.10 8.22
CA TRP A 80 -5.67 -4.25 8.47
C TRP A 80 -4.22 -3.98 8.04
N LEU A 81 -4.01 -3.39 6.86
CA LEU A 81 -2.65 -3.04 6.38
C LEU A 81 -1.97 -2.02 7.30
N GLU A 82 -2.74 -1.02 7.75
CA GLU A 82 -2.26 -0.01 8.71
C GLU A 82 -1.92 -0.63 10.07
N ALA A 83 -2.73 -1.57 10.56
CA ALA A 83 -2.47 -2.30 11.80
C ALA A 83 -1.19 -3.15 11.72
N GLU A 84 -0.91 -3.74 10.55
CA GLU A 84 0.35 -4.41 10.30
C GLU A 84 1.54 -3.44 10.28
N GLY A 85 1.28 -2.13 10.14
CA GLY A 85 2.25 -1.04 10.16
C GLY A 85 2.59 -0.49 8.78
N TYR A 86 1.80 -0.80 7.75
CA TYR A 86 1.97 -0.21 6.42
C TYR A 86 1.24 1.13 6.29
N ARG A 87 1.85 2.09 5.59
CA ARG A 87 1.11 3.22 5.01
C ARG A 87 0.52 2.77 3.67
N VAL A 88 -0.72 3.15 3.38
CA VAL A 88 -1.39 2.86 2.11
C VAL A 88 -1.55 4.16 1.32
N LEU A 89 -0.96 4.22 0.13
CA LEU A 89 -1.11 5.32 -0.83
C LEU A 89 -1.97 4.85 -2.00
N ARG A 90 -3.18 5.38 -2.12
CA ARG A 90 -4.08 5.11 -3.25
C ARG A 90 -3.88 6.18 -4.33
N ILE A 91 -3.63 5.74 -5.56
CA ILE A 91 -3.37 6.59 -6.71
C ILE A 91 -4.45 6.34 -7.75
N PRO A 92 -5.31 7.32 -8.07
CA PRO A 92 -6.34 7.15 -9.08
C PRO A 92 -5.73 6.92 -10.46
N VAL A 93 -6.32 6.00 -11.23
CA VAL A 93 -5.91 5.69 -12.62
C VAL A 93 -5.79 6.97 -13.47
N SER A 94 -6.73 7.92 -13.31
CA SER A 94 -6.73 9.18 -14.07
C SER A 94 -5.50 10.04 -13.82
N TRP A 95 -4.89 9.97 -12.62
CA TRP A 95 -3.66 10.70 -12.34
C TRP A 95 -2.46 10.02 -13.00
N VAL A 96 -2.41 8.69 -12.98
CA VAL A 96 -1.36 7.93 -13.69
C VAL A 96 -1.45 8.10 -15.21
N ASP A 97 -2.66 8.23 -15.74
CA ASP A 97 -2.90 8.52 -17.17
C ASP A 97 -2.46 9.94 -17.52
N ALA A 98 -2.67 10.91 -16.63
CA ALA A 98 -2.27 12.29 -16.84
C ALA A 98 -0.75 12.49 -16.74
N ASP A 99 -0.12 11.99 -15.67
CA ASP A 99 1.30 12.17 -15.43
C ASP A 99 1.87 11.08 -14.49
N ALA A 100 2.43 10.03 -15.10
CA ALA A 100 3.06 8.96 -14.35
C ALA A 100 4.39 9.36 -13.69
N ASP A 101 5.06 10.41 -14.16
CA ASP A 101 6.30 10.92 -13.56
C ASP A 101 5.99 11.68 -12.27
N ALA A 102 4.98 12.55 -12.27
CA ALA A 102 4.49 13.22 -11.05
C ALA A 102 4.01 12.22 -9.99
N VAL A 103 3.38 11.12 -10.42
CA VAL A 103 3.03 10.00 -9.53
C VAL A 103 4.28 9.37 -8.91
N ALA A 104 5.36 9.16 -9.67
CA ALA A 104 6.59 8.59 -9.14
C ALA A 104 7.30 9.53 -8.15
N GLU A 105 7.25 10.84 -8.39
CA GLU A 105 7.74 11.85 -7.44
C GLU A 105 6.95 11.82 -6.13
N THR A 106 5.62 11.74 -6.21
CA THR A 106 4.77 11.62 -5.00
C THR A 106 5.12 10.35 -4.22
N ILE A 107 5.32 9.22 -4.90
CA ILE A 107 5.76 7.98 -4.25
C ILE A 107 7.13 8.16 -3.58
N ARG A 108 8.05 8.93 -4.20
CA ARG A 108 9.36 9.23 -3.62
C ARG A 108 9.24 10.01 -2.32
N ASP A 109 8.45 11.08 -2.31
CA ASP A 109 8.24 11.90 -1.11
C ASP A 109 7.66 11.06 0.04
N GLU A 110 6.70 10.20 -0.29
CA GLU A 110 6.08 9.26 0.66
C GLU A 110 7.08 8.25 1.24
N LEU A 111 8.02 7.75 0.43
CA LEU A 111 9.10 6.87 0.91
C LEU A 111 10.00 7.58 1.92
N VAL A 112 10.34 8.84 1.69
CA VAL A 112 11.19 9.62 2.60
C VAL A 112 10.47 9.82 3.93
N GLU A 113 9.21 10.21 3.92
CA GLU A 113 8.41 10.36 5.15
C GLU A 113 8.30 9.05 5.91
N CYS A 114 8.00 7.94 5.22
CA CYS A 114 7.82 6.64 5.84
C CYS A 114 9.14 6.07 6.38
N GLY A 115 10.25 6.24 5.65
CA GLY A 115 11.58 5.88 6.09
C GLY A 115 12.00 6.63 7.35
N GLN A 116 11.74 7.94 7.41
CA GLN A 116 12.00 8.76 8.60
C GLN A 116 11.13 8.32 9.79
N ARG A 117 9.84 8.03 9.58
CA ARG A 117 8.96 7.50 10.63
C ARG A 117 9.42 6.14 11.14
N GLY A 118 9.88 5.26 10.26
CA GLY A 118 10.45 3.96 10.62
C GLY A 118 11.70 4.10 11.48
N LEU A 119 12.60 5.03 11.13
CA LEU A 119 13.77 5.35 11.94
C LEU A 119 13.36 5.90 13.32
N ARG A 120 12.41 6.84 13.37
CA ARG A 120 11.89 7.38 14.64
C ARG A 120 11.24 6.31 15.50
N ARG A 121 10.49 5.35 14.95
CA ARG A 121 9.93 4.23 15.73
C ARG A 121 11.01 3.28 16.26
N ARG A 122 12.04 2.99 15.47
CA ARG A 122 13.14 2.09 15.87
C ARG A 122 14.04 2.69 16.95
N PHE A 123 14.17 4.01 16.98
CA PHE A 123 15.03 4.72 17.93
C PHE A 123 14.26 5.62 18.92
N GLY A 124 12.93 5.57 18.93
CA GLY A 124 12.07 6.49 19.66
C GLY A 124 10.71 5.89 20.01
N ALA A 125 10.71 5.12 21.09
CA ALA A 125 9.65 5.06 22.11
C ALA A 125 10.26 4.37 23.33
N ALA A 126 10.62 5.13 24.37
CA ALA A 126 10.78 4.53 25.69
C ALA A 126 9.41 3.98 26.11
N PRO A 127 9.31 2.77 26.69
CA PRO A 127 8.07 2.34 27.29
C PRO A 127 7.75 3.32 28.43
N SER A 128 6.64 4.04 28.33
CA SER A 128 6.03 4.65 29.50
C SER A 128 5.67 3.51 30.45
N ALA A 129 6.49 3.34 31.49
CA ALA A 129 6.31 2.35 32.54
C ALA A 129 4.97 2.59 33.27
N PRO A 130 4.37 1.52 33.82
CA PRO A 130 3.03 1.55 34.37
C PRO A 130 3.00 2.38 35.66
N HIS A 131 1.95 3.19 35.84
CA HIS A 131 1.64 3.67 37.18
C HIS A 131 1.31 2.47 38.05
N GLY A 132 2.21 2.23 39.00
CA GLY A 132 2.21 1.13 39.93
C GLY A 132 0.97 1.11 40.81
N ALA A 133 0.70 -0.12 41.23
CA ALA A 133 -0.28 -0.54 42.20
C ALA A 133 -0.17 0.17 43.57
N THR A 134 -1.33 0.32 44.21
CA THR A 134 -1.67 0.15 45.65
C THR A 134 -0.59 0.44 46.69
N SER A 135 -0.78 1.31 47.69
CA SER A 135 -1.56 1.13 48.95
C SER A 135 -1.14 2.25 49.94
N PRO A 136 -1.70 2.44 51.16
CA PRO A 136 -2.46 1.51 52.02
C PRO A 136 -3.95 1.79 52.15
#